data_AF-A0A074RM77-F1
#
_entry.id   AF-A0A074RM77-F1
#
_cell.length_a   1.000
_cell.length_b   1.000
_cell.length_c   1.000
_cell.angle_alpha   90.00
_cell.angle_beta   90.00
_cell.angle_gamma   90.00
#
_symmetry.space_group_name_H-M   'P 1'
#
loop_
_entity.id
_entity.type
_entity.pdbx_description
1 polymer ?
#
loop_
_entity_poly.entity_id
_entity_poly.type
_entity_poly.pdbx_seq_one_letter_code
_entity_poly.pdbx_strand_id
1 'polypeptide(L)'
;MMETEATPSQHHPLRTGYCYDSAMTLHTQQGIDPDDPDEHHPEKPQRITCIRAILAINGLLERMQQIPIRLVRTNEVMLVHTRDLVEKVAGLESMTDEHIAATAQFYDQLSLYVTQATSHAAALSCGGVVECALAVARGQVRNSFAIVRPPGHHAEPDEHMGFCFYNNVAVATRVVLNETPIKRVLILDWDVHHGNGTQLAFEDDPNVLYISIHRYDGGEFYPGGTYGSMNSVGNGAGKGKSVNIPWPEGHMGDADYMYAFLNIVMPIAYEFAPELVFISAGFDAAAGDTLGSCDVTPACYAHMTALLGTLAGGKLVVALEGGYNLDSISRSALAVTCALLGDPLPELPRLEASEIATEVVWQVARVQSKYWHCIQASSLEPGDSVDETKIHLPELFKAWRREHALKDFGLYEFPWAVPELDDYYNGQLLVSGNISNQHTLVMFVHDFGNISTELLTMKQLDIQMENSWIIDTTREFLQWCKSQDFSVIDLNMHPLIAVNEELPSEKERRETAKQAVISAWDNLAE
;
A
#
# COMPACT_ATOMS: atom_id res chain seq x y z
N MET A 1 46.17 -41.61 -11.25
CA MET A 1 46.27 -40.75 -10.04
C MET A 1 47.04 -39.51 -10.42
N MET A 2 46.32 -38.44 -10.74
CA MET A 2 46.81 -37.07 -10.73
C MET A 2 45.58 -36.23 -10.39
N GLU A 3 45.38 -36.02 -9.09
CA GLU A 3 44.44 -35.04 -8.58
C GLU A 3 45.02 -33.66 -8.89
N THR A 4 44.31 -32.89 -9.71
CA THR A 4 44.55 -31.47 -9.88
C THR A 4 43.97 -30.76 -8.65
N GLU A 5 44.83 -30.37 -7.72
CA GLU A 5 44.48 -29.46 -6.63
C GLU A 5 44.00 -28.13 -7.23
N ALA A 6 42.70 -27.86 -7.10
CA ALA A 6 42.14 -26.56 -7.38
C ALA A 6 42.62 -25.58 -6.29
N THR A 7 43.47 -24.63 -6.67
CA THR A 7 43.83 -23.49 -5.82
C THR A 7 42.56 -22.75 -5.36
N PRO A 8 42.40 -22.45 -4.06
CA PRO A 8 41.28 -21.65 -3.58
C PRO A 8 41.36 -20.26 -4.21
N SER A 9 40.29 -19.82 -4.88
CA SER A 9 40.16 -18.42 -5.29
C SER A 9 40.24 -17.55 -4.04
N GLN A 10 41.21 -16.66 -3.99
CA GLN A 10 41.26 -15.58 -3.00
C GLN A 10 40.08 -14.65 -3.27
N HIS A 11 38.90 -14.99 -2.75
CA HIS A 11 37.74 -14.12 -2.78
C HIS A 11 38.00 -12.95 -1.83
N HIS A 12 38.53 -11.85 -2.36
CA HIS A 12 38.41 -10.57 -1.68
C HIS A 12 36.91 -10.27 -1.52
N PRO A 13 36.44 -9.89 -0.31
CA PRO A 13 35.04 -9.54 -0.11
C PRO A 13 34.69 -8.37 -1.02
N LEU A 14 33.64 -8.52 -1.84
CA LEU A 14 33.16 -7.46 -2.72
C LEU A 14 32.75 -6.25 -1.88
N ARG A 15 33.21 -5.06 -2.28
CA ARG A 15 32.90 -3.79 -1.61
C ARG A 15 31.48 -3.33 -1.95
N THR A 16 30.95 -2.42 -1.15
CA THR A 16 29.78 -1.60 -1.48
C THR A 16 30.19 -0.51 -2.49
N GLY A 17 29.40 -0.34 -3.54
CA GLY A 17 29.58 0.72 -4.53
C GLY A 17 28.78 1.99 -4.22
N TYR A 18 29.18 3.13 -4.78
CA TYR A 18 28.33 4.32 -4.85
C TYR A 18 28.55 5.10 -6.13
N CYS A 19 27.56 5.84 -6.59
CA CYS A 19 27.74 6.82 -7.65
C CYS A 19 27.26 8.20 -7.21
N TYR A 20 27.96 9.24 -7.67
CA TYR A 20 27.62 10.64 -7.45
C TYR A 20 28.32 11.48 -8.53
N ASP A 21 27.62 12.47 -9.09
CA ASP A 21 28.20 13.51 -9.95
C ASP A 21 27.63 14.88 -9.56
N SER A 22 28.50 15.88 -9.38
CA SER A 22 28.07 17.24 -9.05
C SER A 22 27.36 17.94 -10.21
N ALA A 23 27.53 17.52 -11.45
CA ALA A 23 26.80 18.11 -12.58
C ALA A 23 25.28 17.96 -12.45
N MET A 24 24.79 16.97 -11.68
CA MET A 24 23.37 16.87 -11.32
C MET A 24 22.87 18.06 -10.49
N THR A 25 23.74 18.83 -9.83
CA THR A 25 23.35 20.04 -9.06
C THR A 25 23.05 21.24 -9.93
N LEU A 26 23.33 21.18 -11.24
CA LEU A 26 23.05 22.26 -12.18
C LEU A 26 21.55 22.39 -12.51
N HIS A 27 20.79 21.31 -12.35
CA HIS A 27 19.33 21.37 -12.35
C HIS A 27 18.86 22.03 -11.04
N THR A 28 18.60 23.33 -11.08
CA THR A 28 18.19 24.10 -9.90
C THR A 28 17.18 25.15 -10.34
N GLN A 29 16.17 25.40 -9.53
CA GLN A 29 15.20 26.44 -9.83
C GLN A 29 15.92 27.80 -9.92
N GLN A 30 15.57 28.59 -10.93
CA GLN A 30 16.16 29.90 -11.20
C GLN A 30 15.24 31.01 -10.70
N GLY A 31 15.81 32.14 -10.29
CA GLY A 31 15.05 33.36 -10.01
C GLY A 31 14.39 33.44 -8.63
N ILE A 32 14.73 32.54 -7.71
CA ILE A 32 14.30 32.59 -6.29
C ILE A 32 15.45 33.08 -5.43
N ASP A 33 15.13 33.90 -4.43
CA ASP A 33 16.08 34.30 -3.40
C ASP A 33 16.44 33.08 -2.53
N PRO A 34 17.71 32.62 -2.52
CA PRO A 34 18.13 31.48 -1.71
C PRO A 34 17.95 31.68 -0.20
N ASP A 35 17.70 32.92 0.26
CA ASP A 35 17.47 33.26 1.65
C ASP A 35 15.97 33.41 2.01
N ASP A 36 15.04 33.29 1.05
CA ASP A 36 13.59 33.38 1.30
C ASP A 36 12.99 31.99 1.62
N PRO A 37 12.65 31.67 2.88
CA PRO A 37 12.16 30.36 3.28
C PRO A 37 10.80 29.99 2.65
N ASP A 38 10.02 30.96 2.17
CA ASP A 38 8.66 30.72 1.64
C ASP A 38 8.64 30.45 0.12
N GLU A 39 9.75 30.67 -0.60
CA GLU A 39 9.83 30.52 -2.07
C GLU A 39 10.64 29.31 -2.56
N HIS A 40 11.07 28.40 -1.69
CA HIS A 40 11.92 27.27 -2.12
C HIS A 40 11.15 26.01 -2.53
N HIS A 41 11.32 25.58 -3.77
CA HIS A 41 10.88 24.26 -4.20
C HIS A 41 11.58 23.14 -3.38
N PRO A 42 10.83 22.11 -2.95
CA PRO A 42 11.34 21.08 -2.05
C PRO A 42 12.46 20.24 -2.69
N GLU A 43 12.34 19.92 -3.99
CA GLU A 43 13.40 19.27 -4.75
C GLU A 43 14.49 20.29 -5.11
N LYS A 44 15.68 20.15 -4.50
CA LYS A 44 16.80 21.09 -4.63
C LYS A 44 18.17 20.40 -4.60
N PRO A 45 19.22 21.01 -5.18
CA PRO A 45 20.56 20.41 -5.25
C PRO A 45 21.16 19.96 -3.92
N GLN A 46 20.81 20.66 -2.83
CA GLN A 46 21.32 20.40 -1.48
C GLN A 46 21.01 18.97 -1.01
N ARG A 47 19.96 18.33 -1.53
CA ARG A 47 19.59 16.95 -1.19
C ARG A 47 20.75 15.98 -1.39
N ILE A 48 21.38 15.98 -2.57
CA ILE A 48 22.50 15.07 -2.86
C ILE A 48 23.83 15.55 -2.27
N THR A 49 24.03 16.87 -2.11
CA THR A 49 25.29 17.39 -1.56
C THR A 49 25.36 17.17 -0.05
N CYS A 50 24.25 17.31 0.68
CA CYS A 50 24.16 17.00 2.11
C CYS A 50 24.37 15.51 2.39
N ILE A 51 23.75 14.61 1.60
CA ILE A 51 24.01 13.16 1.69
C ILE A 51 25.50 12.87 1.45
N ARG A 52 26.08 13.37 0.36
CA ARG A 52 27.50 13.15 0.09
C ARG A 52 28.39 13.67 1.23
N ALA A 53 28.08 14.85 1.76
CA ALA A 53 28.83 15.47 2.85
C ALA A 53 28.77 14.65 4.14
N ILE A 54 27.58 14.18 4.56
CA ILE A 54 27.45 13.39 5.79
C ILE A 54 28.15 12.03 5.66
N LEU A 55 28.09 11.39 4.49
CA LEU A 55 28.82 10.15 4.22
C LEU A 55 30.34 10.35 4.25
N ALA A 56 30.83 11.49 3.72
CA ALA A 56 32.24 11.83 3.75
C ALA A 56 32.74 12.12 5.18
N ILE A 57 32.00 12.93 5.95
CA ILE A 57 32.34 13.29 7.33
C ILE A 57 32.41 12.07 8.25
N ASN A 58 31.56 11.06 8.01
CA ASN A 58 31.57 9.79 8.74
C ASN A 58 32.53 8.75 8.14
N GLY A 59 33.37 9.12 7.16
CA GLY A 59 34.39 8.23 6.58
C GLY A 59 33.84 7.06 5.74
N LEU A 60 32.56 7.10 5.35
CA LEU A 60 31.93 5.99 4.62
C LEU A 60 32.36 5.93 3.15
N LEU A 61 32.56 7.08 2.51
CA LEU A 61 32.98 7.11 1.10
C LEU A 61 34.33 6.43 0.88
N GLU A 62 35.25 6.48 1.85
CA GLU A 62 36.56 5.81 1.78
C GLU A 62 36.42 4.28 1.82
N ARG A 63 35.36 3.79 2.46
CA ARG A 63 35.04 2.36 2.60
C ARG A 63 34.33 1.81 1.37
N MET A 64 33.64 2.67 0.62
CA MET A 64 32.92 2.32 -0.60
C MET A 64 33.78 2.48 -1.87
N GLN A 65 33.34 1.87 -2.96
CA GLN A 65 33.96 2.01 -4.28
C GLN A 65 33.13 2.97 -5.13
N GLN A 66 33.73 4.06 -5.62
CA GLN A 66 33.05 4.95 -6.55
C GLN A 66 32.87 4.25 -7.91
N ILE A 67 31.62 4.18 -8.36
CA ILE A 67 31.20 3.69 -9.67
C ILE A 67 31.14 4.89 -10.61
N PRO A 68 31.90 4.89 -11.72
CA PRO A 68 31.83 5.96 -12.71
C PRO A 68 30.43 6.08 -13.31
N ILE A 69 29.91 7.31 -13.39
CA ILE A 69 28.62 7.60 -14.04
C ILE A 69 28.88 7.86 -15.53
N ARG A 70 27.92 7.45 -16.35
CA ARG A 70 27.77 7.92 -17.73
C ARG A 70 26.37 8.48 -17.94
N LEU A 71 26.18 9.24 -19.01
CA LEU A 71 24.85 9.54 -19.51
C LEU A 71 24.16 8.24 -19.92
N VAL A 72 22.88 8.10 -19.54
CA VAL A 72 22.03 7.02 -20.05
C VAL A 72 21.93 7.14 -21.57
N ARG A 73 21.92 6.00 -22.27
CA ARG A 73 21.77 6.01 -23.72
C ARG A 73 20.30 6.06 -24.08
N THR A 74 19.97 6.74 -25.17
CA THR A 74 18.59 6.85 -25.69
C THR A 74 17.91 5.49 -25.84
N ASN A 75 18.61 4.47 -26.34
CA ASN A 75 18.06 3.13 -26.51
C ASN A 75 17.78 2.40 -25.19
N GLU A 76 18.45 2.77 -24.10
CA GLU A 76 18.20 2.23 -22.75
C GLU A 76 16.95 2.88 -22.17
N VAL A 77 16.83 4.21 -22.27
CA VAL A 77 15.64 4.95 -21.82
C VAL A 77 14.39 4.48 -22.56
N MET A 78 14.52 4.23 -23.87
CA MET A 78 13.43 3.70 -24.71
C MET A 78 13.00 2.26 -24.39
N LEU A 79 13.65 1.58 -23.44
CA LEU A 79 13.14 0.30 -22.91
C LEU A 79 11.92 0.48 -22.00
N VAL A 80 11.71 1.69 -21.49
CA VAL A 80 10.59 2.05 -20.62
C VAL A 80 9.77 3.17 -21.23
N HIS A 81 10.44 4.22 -21.68
CA HIS A 81 9.76 5.44 -22.12
C HIS A 81 9.50 5.47 -23.62
N THR A 82 8.40 6.11 -24.01
CA THR A 82 8.06 6.38 -25.40
C THR A 82 9.09 7.32 -26.03
N ARG A 83 9.21 7.26 -27.36
CA ARG A 83 10.06 8.19 -28.10
C ARG A 83 9.69 9.64 -27.82
N ASP A 84 8.39 9.93 -27.75
CA ASP A 84 7.87 11.28 -27.53
C ASP A 84 8.35 11.85 -26.19
N LEU A 85 8.30 11.06 -25.11
CA LEU A 85 8.82 11.50 -23.80
C LEU A 85 10.33 11.74 -23.85
N VAL A 86 11.10 10.85 -24.50
CA VAL A 86 12.55 11.02 -24.64
C VAL A 86 12.91 12.29 -25.41
N GLU A 87 12.16 12.59 -26.48
CA GLU A 87 12.33 13.82 -27.26
C GLU A 87 11.91 15.07 -26.47
N LYS A 88 10.80 15.03 -25.71
CA LYS A 88 10.38 16.10 -24.79
C LYS A 88 11.50 16.46 -23.80
N VAL A 89 12.06 15.46 -23.10
CA VAL A 89 13.10 15.67 -22.09
C VAL A 89 14.42 16.14 -22.72
N ALA A 90 14.81 15.57 -23.86
CA ALA A 90 16.00 16.02 -24.60
C ALA A 90 15.87 17.48 -25.06
N GLY A 91 14.69 17.89 -25.52
CA GLY A 91 14.42 19.25 -25.98
C GLY A 91 14.57 20.36 -24.93
N LEU A 92 14.55 20.02 -23.63
CA LEU A 92 14.67 20.98 -22.53
C LEU A 92 15.99 21.77 -22.57
N GLU A 93 17.08 21.18 -23.06
CA GLU A 93 18.38 21.86 -23.16
C GLU A 93 18.38 23.04 -24.13
N SER A 94 17.47 23.01 -25.10
CA SER A 94 17.34 24.02 -26.15
C SER A 94 16.32 25.10 -25.81
N MET A 95 15.69 25.06 -24.63
CA MET A 95 14.73 26.08 -24.21
C MET A 95 15.42 27.39 -23.86
N THR A 96 14.85 28.51 -24.31
CA THR A 96 15.26 29.85 -23.88
C THR A 96 14.63 30.17 -22.51
N ASP A 97 15.23 31.11 -21.78
CA ASP A 97 14.67 31.57 -20.50
C ASP A 97 13.23 32.10 -20.66
N GLU A 98 12.94 32.77 -21.78
CA GLU A 98 11.58 33.23 -22.13
C GLU A 98 10.60 32.06 -22.29
N HIS A 99 11.01 30.97 -22.96
CA HIS A 99 10.16 29.78 -23.09
C HIS A 99 9.98 29.03 -21.77
N ILE A 100 11.03 28.93 -20.95
CA ILE A 100 10.93 28.34 -19.61
C ILE A 100 9.92 29.13 -18.77
N ALA A 101 10.03 30.46 -18.73
CA ALA A 101 9.09 31.32 -18.02
C ALA A 101 7.65 31.19 -18.56
N ALA A 102 7.48 31.13 -19.89
CA ALA A 102 6.17 30.98 -20.52
C ALA A 102 5.50 29.61 -20.26
N THR A 103 6.29 28.57 -19.97
CA THR A 103 5.82 27.20 -19.72
C THR A 103 5.83 26.83 -18.23
N ALA A 104 6.22 27.73 -17.33
CA ALA A 104 6.38 27.45 -15.90
C ALA A 104 5.11 26.86 -15.27
N GLN A 105 3.94 27.43 -15.59
CA GLN A 105 2.65 26.92 -15.06
C GLN A 105 2.31 25.51 -15.56
N PHE A 106 2.72 25.15 -16.78
CA PHE A 106 2.50 23.80 -17.31
C PHE A 106 3.32 22.77 -16.54
N TYR A 107 4.59 23.06 -16.28
CA TYR A 107 5.45 22.17 -15.49
C TYR A 107 5.02 22.12 -14.02
N ASP A 108 4.58 23.23 -13.44
CA ASP A 108 4.06 23.27 -12.06
C ASP A 108 2.85 22.34 -11.86
N GLN A 109 1.94 22.28 -12.85
CA GLN A 109 0.81 21.34 -12.83
C GLN A 109 1.24 19.86 -12.85
N LEU A 110 2.41 19.56 -13.42
CA LEU A 110 3.03 18.23 -13.40
C LEU A 110 3.91 18.02 -12.15
N SER A 111 3.93 18.98 -11.22
CA SER A 111 4.84 19.03 -10.07
C SER A 111 6.30 18.98 -10.53
N LEU A 112 6.67 19.88 -11.45
CA LEU A 112 8.01 19.98 -12.03
C LEU A 112 8.46 21.43 -12.15
N TYR A 113 9.77 21.63 -12.12
CA TYR A 113 10.42 22.80 -12.69
C TYR A 113 11.46 22.34 -13.71
N VAL A 114 11.75 23.18 -14.71
CA VAL A 114 12.73 22.87 -15.75
C VAL A 114 13.76 23.97 -15.92
N THR A 115 14.97 23.57 -16.28
CA THR A 115 16.05 24.45 -16.74
C THR A 115 16.75 23.80 -17.94
N GLN A 116 17.62 24.55 -18.60
CA GLN A 116 18.45 24.01 -19.68
C GLN A 116 19.38 22.87 -19.20
N ALA A 117 19.65 22.78 -17.89
CA ALA A 117 20.45 21.71 -17.31
C ALA A 117 19.64 20.44 -16.97
N THR A 118 18.30 20.50 -17.05
CA THR A 118 17.42 19.39 -16.66
C THR A 118 17.70 18.12 -17.46
N SER A 119 17.80 18.21 -18.80
CA SER A 119 18.02 17.04 -19.66
C SER A 119 19.31 16.30 -19.29
N HIS A 120 20.40 17.06 -19.07
CA HIS A 120 21.70 16.53 -18.72
C HIS A 120 21.70 15.89 -17.33
N ALA A 121 21.09 16.56 -16.35
CA ALA A 121 20.94 16.01 -15.00
C ALA A 121 20.11 14.72 -15.00
N ALA A 122 18.98 14.68 -15.71
CA ALA A 122 18.15 13.48 -15.86
C ALA A 122 18.91 12.31 -16.51
N ALA A 123 19.71 12.60 -17.55
CA ALA A 123 20.53 11.58 -18.20
C ALA A 123 21.67 11.05 -17.31
N LEU A 124 22.30 11.90 -16.49
CA LEU A 124 23.28 11.48 -15.49
C LEU A 124 22.65 10.66 -14.36
N SER A 125 21.49 11.09 -13.86
CA SER A 125 20.75 10.42 -12.79
C SER A 125 20.40 8.99 -13.19
N CYS A 126 19.71 8.84 -14.33
CA CYS A 126 19.32 7.55 -14.87
C CYS A 126 20.54 6.67 -15.19
N GLY A 127 21.57 7.24 -15.82
CA GLY A 127 22.79 6.52 -16.16
C GLY A 127 23.60 6.07 -14.94
N GLY A 128 23.57 6.83 -13.84
CA GLY A 128 24.18 6.45 -12.58
C GLY A 128 23.51 5.24 -11.93
N VAL A 129 22.18 5.17 -11.95
CA VAL A 129 21.43 4.00 -11.46
C VAL A 129 21.67 2.78 -12.34
N VAL A 130 21.71 2.96 -13.67
CA VAL A 130 22.06 1.89 -14.63
C VAL A 130 23.46 1.32 -14.34
N GLU A 131 24.48 2.16 -14.16
CA GLU A 131 25.85 1.69 -13.89
C GLU A 131 25.96 1.00 -12.52
N CYS A 132 25.31 1.54 -11.48
CA CYS A 132 25.21 0.88 -10.18
C CYS A 132 24.59 -0.52 -10.30
N ALA A 133 23.46 -0.63 -11.01
CA ALA A 133 22.76 -1.88 -11.21
C ALA A 133 23.58 -2.91 -12.00
N LEU A 134 24.23 -2.48 -13.09
CA LEU A 134 25.11 -3.35 -13.88
C LEU A 134 26.32 -3.82 -13.07
N ALA A 135 26.92 -2.95 -12.25
CA ALA A 135 28.05 -3.32 -11.40
C ALA A 135 27.66 -4.38 -10.35
N VAL A 136 26.49 -4.26 -9.73
CA VAL A 136 25.94 -5.26 -8.80
C VAL A 136 25.58 -6.56 -9.53
N ALA A 137 24.84 -6.46 -10.65
CA ALA A 137 24.39 -7.62 -11.41
C ALA A 137 25.55 -8.46 -11.96
N ARG A 138 26.65 -7.80 -12.36
CA ARG A 138 27.89 -8.43 -12.85
C ARG A 138 28.85 -8.87 -11.75
N GLY A 139 28.51 -8.63 -10.47
CA GLY A 139 29.32 -9.03 -9.32
C GLY A 139 30.62 -8.24 -9.15
N GLN A 140 30.67 -7.00 -9.65
CA GLN A 140 31.81 -6.10 -9.47
C GLN A 140 31.82 -5.46 -8.07
N VAL A 141 30.63 -5.22 -7.53
CA VAL A 141 30.37 -4.80 -6.15
C VAL A 141 29.28 -5.69 -5.56
N ARG A 142 29.20 -5.77 -4.23
CA ARG A 142 28.17 -6.59 -3.56
C ARG A 142 26.79 -5.95 -3.71
N ASN A 143 26.74 -4.66 -3.37
CA ASN A 143 25.56 -3.81 -3.35
C ASN A 143 26.00 -2.37 -3.67
N SER A 144 25.08 -1.45 -3.92
CA SER A 144 25.43 -0.07 -4.27
C SER A 144 24.40 0.97 -3.81
N PHE A 145 24.84 2.21 -3.65
CA PHE A 145 23.97 3.38 -3.46
C PHE A 145 24.21 4.45 -4.54
N ALA A 146 23.21 4.67 -5.40
CA ALA A 146 23.18 5.75 -6.37
C ALA A 146 22.64 7.03 -5.72
N ILE A 147 23.53 7.99 -5.45
CA ILE A 147 23.20 9.30 -4.88
C ILE A 147 22.93 10.25 -6.05
N VAL A 148 21.71 10.20 -6.57
CA VAL A 148 21.33 10.80 -7.85
C VAL A 148 20.18 11.79 -7.73
N ARG A 149 20.09 12.72 -8.69
CA ARG A 149 18.91 13.58 -8.91
C ARG A 149 18.90 14.07 -10.37
N PRO A 150 17.73 14.31 -10.99
CA PRO A 150 16.37 14.19 -10.45
C PRO A 150 15.95 12.74 -10.09
N PRO A 151 14.92 12.57 -9.23
CA PRO A 151 14.32 11.26 -8.94
C PRO A 151 13.66 10.65 -10.19
N GLY A 152 13.09 9.46 -10.07
CA GLY A 152 12.53 8.72 -11.20
C GLY A 152 11.19 8.01 -11.01
N HIS A 153 10.80 7.61 -9.81
CA HIS A 153 9.71 6.63 -9.65
C HIS A 153 8.30 7.07 -10.14
N HIS A 154 8.06 8.38 -10.30
CA HIS A 154 6.82 8.94 -10.85
C HIS A 154 6.81 9.07 -12.38
N ALA A 155 7.97 9.04 -13.05
CA ALA A 155 8.03 9.20 -14.50
C ALA A 155 7.35 7.98 -15.16
N GLU A 156 6.23 8.22 -15.81
CA GLU A 156 5.46 7.22 -16.53
C GLU A 156 6.11 6.91 -17.89
N PRO A 157 5.73 5.81 -18.57
CA PRO A 157 6.25 5.52 -19.90
C PRO A 157 6.12 6.69 -20.89
N ASP A 158 5.09 7.52 -20.79
CA ASP A 158 4.82 8.60 -21.74
C ASP A 158 4.75 10.02 -21.15
N GLU A 159 4.89 10.19 -19.83
CA GLU A 159 4.87 11.51 -19.18
C GLU A 159 5.90 11.67 -18.05
N HIS A 160 6.48 12.86 -17.94
CA HIS A 160 7.29 13.28 -16.80
C HIS A 160 6.40 13.98 -15.77
N MET A 161 6.57 13.67 -14.49
CA MET A 161 5.79 14.24 -13.40
C MET A 161 6.45 14.01 -12.04
N GLY A 162 6.04 14.73 -11.01
CA GLY A 162 6.44 14.47 -9.63
C GLY A 162 7.96 14.53 -9.44
N PHE A 163 8.58 15.60 -9.94
CA PHE A 163 10.04 15.78 -9.96
C PHE A 163 10.84 14.81 -10.85
N CYS A 164 10.17 13.84 -11.50
CA CYS A 164 10.79 12.76 -12.25
C CYS A 164 10.72 12.98 -13.76
N PHE A 165 11.86 12.88 -14.44
CA PHE A 165 11.95 13.03 -15.91
C PHE A 165 12.14 11.69 -16.64
N TYR A 166 12.95 10.81 -16.07
CA TYR A 166 13.08 9.42 -16.49
C TYR A 166 12.94 8.52 -15.27
N ASN A 167 12.35 7.35 -15.44
CA ASN A 167 12.23 6.37 -14.38
C ASN A 167 13.55 5.59 -14.24
N ASN A 168 14.42 6.12 -13.38
CA ASN A 168 15.78 5.62 -13.19
C ASN A 168 15.82 4.13 -12.86
N VAL A 169 14.98 3.69 -11.91
CA VAL A 169 14.92 2.30 -11.45
C VAL A 169 14.29 1.38 -12.50
N ALA A 170 13.23 1.81 -13.19
CA ALA A 170 12.62 1.02 -14.25
C ALA A 170 13.57 0.84 -15.44
N VAL A 171 14.25 1.90 -15.88
CA VAL A 171 15.23 1.84 -16.97
C VAL A 171 16.38 0.90 -16.59
N ALA A 172 16.95 1.06 -15.39
CA ALA A 172 18.01 0.16 -14.90
C ALA A 172 17.55 -1.30 -14.82
N THR A 173 16.32 -1.56 -14.39
CA THR A 173 15.72 -2.90 -14.34
C THR A 173 15.64 -3.52 -15.73
N ARG A 174 15.12 -2.80 -16.73
CA ARG A 174 15.05 -3.29 -18.12
C ARG A 174 16.44 -3.53 -18.72
N VAL A 175 17.40 -2.64 -18.45
CA VAL A 175 18.79 -2.82 -18.89
C VAL A 175 19.40 -4.10 -18.28
N VAL A 176 19.23 -4.33 -16.98
CA VAL A 176 19.74 -5.52 -16.30
C VAL A 176 19.13 -6.81 -16.87
N LEU A 177 17.81 -6.84 -17.07
CA LEU A 177 17.11 -8.01 -17.62
C LEU A 177 17.58 -8.35 -19.04
N ASN A 178 17.93 -7.33 -19.84
CA ASN A 178 18.41 -7.47 -21.21
C ASN A 178 19.89 -7.82 -21.31
N GLU A 179 20.75 -7.21 -20.49
CA GLU A 179 22.20 -7.31 -20.62
C GLU A 179 22.85 -8.34 -19.70
N THR A 180 22.08 -8.95 -18.79
CA THR A 180 22.63 -9.88 -17.79
C THR A 180 21.81 -11.17 -17.71
N PRO A 181 22.32 -12.21 -17.03
CA PRO A 181 21.57 -13.45 -16.81
C PRO A 181 20.38 -13.30 -15.84
N ILE A 182 20.21 -12.15 -15.19
CA ILE A 182 19.13 -11.90 -14.22
C ILE A 182 17.77 -11.96 -14.92
N LYS A 183 16.81 -12.64 -14.29
CA LYS A 183 15.45 -12.88 -14.78
C LYS A 183 14.37 -12.49 -13.79
N ARG A 184 14.66 -12.38 -12.49
CA ARG A 184 13.68 -11.91 -11.50
C ARG A 184 14.22 -10.73 -10.73
N VAL A 185 13.52 -9.61 -10.78
CA VAL A 185 13.90 -8.37 -10.09
C VAL A 185 12.79 -7.98 -9.12
N LEU A 186 13.16 -7.70 -7.87
CA LEU A 186 12.29 -7.04 -6.91
C LEU A 186 12.62 -5.56 -6.91
N ILE A 187 11.61 -4.71 -7.05
CA ILE A 187 11.68 -3.28 -6.77
C ILE A 187 10.84 -3.03 -5.52
N LEU A 188 11.49 -2.68 -4.43
CA LEU A 188 10.80 -2.15 -3.26
C LEU A 188 10.85 -0.62 -3.31
N ASP A 189 9.69 0.01 -3.25
CA ASP A 189 9.55 1.46 -3.11
C ASP A 189 9.05 1.80 -1.71
N TRP A 190 9.88 2.52 -0.95
CA TRP A 190 9.51 3.02 0.38
C TRP A 190 9.42 4.54 0.40
N ASP A 191 9.53 5.21 -0.75
CA ASP A 191 9.18 6.61 -0.86
C ASP A 191 7.74 6.78 -0.38
N VAL A 192 7.45 7.88 0.32
CA VAL A 192 6.11 8.09 0.89
C VAL A 192 5.06 8.22 -0.20
N HIS A 193 5.43 8.55 -1.43
CA HIS A 193 4.54 8.63 -2.57
C HIS A 193 4.52 7.31 -3.35
N HIS A 194 3.36 6.98 -3.90
CA HIS A 194 3.26 5.84 -4.82
C HIS A 194 4.07 6.08 -6.09
N GLY A 195 5.05 5.22 -6.38
CA GLY A 195 5.77 5.19 -7.66
C GLY A 195 4.90 4.70 -8.83
N ASN A 196 3.88 5.48 -9.20
CA ASN A 196 2.93 5.17 -10.27
C ASN A 196 3.62 4.82 -11.60
N GLY A 197 4.66 5.57 -11.98
CA GLY A 197 5.43 5.30 -13.19
C GLY A 197 6.16 3.96 -13.16
N THR A 198 6.72 3.59 -12.00
CA THR A 198 7.38 2.29 -11.81
C THR A 198 6.39 1.15 -11.90
N GLN A 199 5.24 1.26 -11.23
CA GLN A 199 4.19 0.24 -11.29
C GLN A 199 3.69 0.05 -12.73
N LEU A 200 3.43 1.16 -13.44
CA LEU A 200 2.93 1.13 -14.82
C LEU A 200 3.95 0.52 -15.79
N ALA A 201 5.25 0.75 -15.61
CA ALA A 201 6.31 0.19 -16.46
C ALA A 201 6.41 -1.35 -16.42
N PHE A 202 5.83 -2.00 -15.40
CA PHE A 202 5.93 -3.45 -15.17
C PHE A 202 4.58 -4.11 -14.90
N GLU A 203 3.46 -3.42 -15.11
CA GLU A 203 2.14 -3.87 -14.69
C GLU A 203 1.76 -5.26 -15.25
N ASP A 204 2.24 -5.59 -16.45
CA ASP A 204 2.00 -6.87 -17.13
C ASP A 204 3.19 -7.84 -17.11
N ASP A 205 4.30 -7.50 -16.44
CA ASP A 205 5.55 -8.27 -16.46
C ASP A 205 5.66 -9.23 -15.25
N PRO A 206 5.62 -10.56 -15.45
CA PRO A 206 5.74 -11.52 -14.36
C PRO A 206 7.14 -11.58 -13.72
N ASN A 207 8.15 -11.01 -14.38
CA ASN A 207 9.56 -11.09 -14.00
C ASN A 207 9.99 -9.96 -13.06
N VAL A 208 9.16 -8.94 -12.90
CA VAL A 208 9.43 -7.80 -12.02
C VAL A 208 8.34 -7.73 -10.98
N LEU A 209 8.73 -7.87 -9.72
CA LEU A 209 7.85 -7.67 -8.58
C LEU A 209 8.04 -6.25 -8.08
N TYR A 210 6.98 -5.45 -8.12
CA TYR A 210 6.93 -4.11 -7.53
C TYR A 210 6.15 -4.16 -6.21
N ILE A 211 6.78 -3.72 -5.13
CA ILE A 211 6.13 -3.55 -3.83
C ILE A 211 6.30 -2.10 -3.42
N SER A 212 5.22 -1.42 -3.06
CA SER A 212 5.26 -0.03 -2.59
C SER A 212 4.56 0.12 -1.26
N ILE A 213 5.23 0.79 -0.32
CA ILE A 213 4.65 1.26 0.94
C ILE A 213 4.57 2.78 0.84
N HIS A 214 3.36 3.35 0.84
CA HIS A 214 3.17 4.77 0.57
C HIS A 214 1.97 5.31 1.32
N ARG A 215 1.96 6.62 1.59
CA ARG A 215 0.77 7.32 2.04
C ARG A 215 -0.20 7.45 0.88
N TYR A 216 -1.47 7.15 1.14
CA TYR A 216 -2.50 7.06 0.13
C TYR A 216 -3.70 7.97 0.43
N ASP A 217 -4.06 8.15 1.70
CA ASP A 217 -5.20 8.99 2.13
C ASP A 217 -6.48 8.73 1.32
N GLY A 218 -6.79 7.45 1.07
CA GLY A 218 -7.95 7.07 0.25
C GLY A 218 -7.86 7.46 -1.24
N GLY A 219 -6.67 7.82 -1.73
CA GLY A 219 -6.41 8.30 -3.10
C GLY A 219 -6.35 9.81 -3.23
N GLU A 220 -6.26 10.55 -2.11
CA GLU A 220 -6.11 12.01 -2.12
C GLU A 220 -4.67 12.49 -2.00
N PHE A 221 -3.80 11.68 -1.39
CA PHE A 221 -2.39 11.99 -1.30
C PHE A 221 -1.72 11.83 -2.66
N TYR A 222 -0.79 12.73 -3.01
CA TYR A 222 -0.11 12.72 -4.32
C TYR A 222 0.52 11.35 -4.61
N PRO A 223 0.41 10.79 -5.83
CA PRO A 223 -0.15 11.38 -7.06
C PRO A 223 -1.68 11.32 -7.17
N GLY A 224 -2.36 10.74 -6.17
CA GLY A 224 -3.80 10.62 -6.10
C GLY A 224 -4.40 9.53 -6.98
N GLY A 225 -5.73 9.41 -6.92
CA GLY A 225 -6.48 8.41 -7.68
C GLY A 225 -6.44 7.01 -7.06
N THR A 226 -6.95 6.01 -7.80
CA THR A 226 -7.14 4.65 -7.28
C THR A 226 -5.98 3.69 -7.56
N TYR A 227 -4.98 4.14 -8.31
CA TYR A 227 -3.94 3.26 -8.89
C TYR A 227 -2.94 2.73 -7.85
N GLY A 228 -2.68 3.51 -6.80
CA GLY A 228 -1.91 3.09 -5.62
C GLY A 228 -2.70 2.25 -4.63
N SER A 229 -3.99 1.97 -4.86
CA SER A 229 -4.76 1.15 -3.91
C SER A 229 -4.25 -0.30 -3.83
N MET A 230 -4.50 -0.94 -2.69
CA MET A 230 -4.17 -2.36 -2.46
C MET A 230 -4.83 -3.33 -3.46
N ASN A 231 -5.88 -2.90 -4.17
CA ASN A 231 -6.58 -3.68 -5.19
C ASN A 231 -5.90 -3.64 -6.56
N SER A 232 -4.96 -2.71 -6.77
CA SER A 232 -4.15 -2.63 -7.98
C SER A 232 -3.00 -3.63 -7.88
N VAL A 233 -3.18 -4.80 -8.52
CA VAL A 233 -2.32 -5.98 -8.34
C VAL A 233 -1.57 -6.39 -9.61
N GLY A 234 -1.52 -5.53 -10.62
CA GLY A 234 -0.99 -5.84 -11.94
C GLY A 234 -2.03 -6.47 -12.87
N ASN A 235 -1.63 -6.63 -14.14
CA ASN A 235 -2.48 -7.03 -15.26
C ASN A 235 -1.88 -8.23 -16.00
N GLY A 236 -2.71 -8.94 -16.80
CA GLY A 236 -2.24 -10.03 -17.64
C GLY A 236 -1.38 -11.07 -16.88
N ALA A 237 -0.15 -11.27 -17.36
CA ALA A 237 0.82 -12.18 -16.74
C ALA A 237 1.46 -11.61 -15.46
N GLY A 238 1.46 -10.29 -15.28
CA GLY A 238 1.95 -9.58 -14.10
C GLY A 238 0.97 -9.56 -12.92
N LYS A 239 -0.21 -10.18 -13.01
CA LYS A 239 -1.14 -10.27 -11.87
C LYS A 239 -0.48 -10.89 -10.64
N GLY A 240 -0.60 -10.21 -9.50
CA GLY A 240 0.05 -10.53 -8.25
C GLY A 240 1.48 -9.96 -8.12
N LYS A 241 2.03 -9.31 -9.16
CA LYS A 241 3.38 -8.72 -9.14
C LYS A 241 3.43 -7.23 -8.85
N SER A 242 2.27 -6.61 -8.59
CA SER A 242 2.18 -5.31 -7.94
C SER A 242 1.56 -5.49 -6.55
N VAL A 243 2.26 -5.06 -5.52
CA VAL A 243 1.82 -5.14 -4.12
C VAL A 243 1.87 -3.75 -3.50
N ASN A 244 0.70 -3.13 -3.37
CA ASN A 244 0.57 -1.83 -2.72
C ASN A 244 0.16 -1.98 -1.26
N ILE A 245 0.87 -1.29 -0.37
CA ILE A 245 0.56 -1.12 1.05
C ILE A 245 0.23 0.37 1.27
N PRO A 246 -1.04 0.76 1.08
CA PRO A 246 -1.47 2.15 1.11
C PRO A 246 -1.82 2.59 2.54
N TRP A 247 -0.97 3.40 3.16
CA TRP A 247 -1.29 4.00 4.45
C TRP A 247 -2.44 5.01 4.33
N PRO A 248 -3.46 4.92 5.18
CA PRO A 248 -4.65 5.77 5.09
C PRO A 248 -4.41 7.19 5.61
N GLU A 249 -3.29 7.42 6.31
CA GLU A 249 -2.90 8.70 6.87
C GLU A 249 -1.37 8.82 7.02
N GLY A 250 -0.91 10.00 7.43
CA GLY A 250 0.47 10.24 7.86
C GLY A 250 0.75 9.64 9.25
N HIS A 251 1.85 10.06 9.87
CA HIS A 251 2.31 9.67 11.21
C HIS A 251 2.60 8.17 11.42
N MET A 252 2.63 7.40 10.32
CA MET A 252 3.06 6.00 10.35
C MET A 252 4.55 5.93 10.70
N GLY A 253 4.89 5.10 11.68
CA GLY A 253 6.22 5.06 12.29
C GLY A 253 6.97 3.75 12.08
N ASP A 254 8.07 3.60 12.80
CA ASP A 254 8.96 2.44 12.73
C ASP A 254 8.23 1.11 12.92
N ALA A 255 7.31 1.05 13.89
CA ALA A 255 6.57 -0.18 14.19
C ALA A 255 5.66 -0.61 13.04
N ASP A 256 5.00 0.35 12.39
CA ASP A 256 4.07 0.11 11.28
C ASP A 256 4.81 -0.38 10.04
N TYR A 257 5.93 0.27 9.69
CA TYR A 257 6.78 -0.13 8.58
C TYR A 257 7.41 -1.50 8.81
N MET A 258 7.93 -1.76 10.01
CA MET A 258 8.48 -3.08 10.34
C MET A 258 7.40 -4.16 10.34
N TYR A 259 6.18 -3.86 10.79
CA TYR A 259 5.06 -4.79 10.74
C TYR A 259 4.68 -5.15 9.30
N ALA A 260 4.57 -4.16 8.40
CA ALA A 260 4.35 -4.39 6.98
C ALA A 260 5.49 -5.21 6.34
N PHE A 261 6.74 -4.92 6.71
CA PHE A 261 7.91 -5.63 6.21
C PHE A 261 7.89 -7.11 6.57
N LEU A 262 7.65 -7.42 7.84
CA LEU A 262 7.73 -8.78 8.35
C LEU A 262 6.54 -9.64 7.91
N ASN A 263 5.36 -9.04 7.70
CA ASN A 263 4.14 -9.77 7.36
C ASN A 263 3.78 -9.78 5.87
N ILE A 264 4.25 -8.82 5.08
CA ILE A 264 3.93 -8.72 3.64
C ILE A 264 5.20 -8.71 2.80
N VAL A 265 6.08 -7.72 2.97
CA VAL A 265 7.21 -7.47 2.06
C VAL A 265 8.15 -8.67 2.01
N MET A 266 8.70 -9.07 3.17
CA MET A 266 9.69 -10.13 3.23
C MET A 266 9.10 -11.49 2.85
N PRO A 267 7.94 -11.94 3.37
CA PRO A 267 7.34 -13.21 2.94
C PRO A 267 7.17 -13.30 1.41
N ILE A 268 6.59 -12.28 0.79
CA ILE A 268 6.39 -12.23 -0.67
C ILE A 268 7.73 -12.22 -1.40
N ALA A 269 8.69 -11.43 -0.93
CA ALA A 269 10.02 -11.36 -1.53
C ALA A 269 10.78 -12.71 -1.46
N TYR A 270 10.65 -13.43 -0.35
CA TYR A 270 11.23 -14.78 -0.20
C TYR A 270 10.56 -15.79 -1.16
N GLU A 271 9.24 -15.77 -1.30
CA GLU A 271 8.52 -16.63 -2.24
C GLU A 271 8.86 -16.29 -3.70
N PHE A 272 8.99 -15.00 -4.04
CA PHE A 272 9.38 -14.55 -5.37
C PHE A 272 10.82 -14.92 -5.75
N ALA A 273 11.70 -15.04 -4.75
CA ALA A 273 13.12 -15.38 -4.91
C ALA A 273 13.83 -14.52 -5.98
N PRO A 274 13.93 -13.18 -5.77
CA PRO A 274 14.57 -12.27 -6.71
C PRO A 274 16.07 -12.54 -6.85
N GLU A 275 16.61 -12.21 -8.01
CA GLU A 275 18.03 -12.33 -8.36
C GLU A 275 18.76 -10.98 -8.33
N LEU A 276 18.00 -9.88 -8.24
CA LEU A 276 18.43 -8.52 -7.94
C LEU A 276 17.32 -7.81 -7.18
N VAL A 277 17.68 -6.97 -6.22
CA VAL A 277 16.75 -6.09 -5.51
C VAL A 277 17.12 -4.63 -5.77
N PHE A 278 16.15 -3.83 -6.15
CA PHE A 278 16.21 -2.37 -6.10
C PHE A 278 15.44 -1.86 -4.88
N ILE A 279 15.96 -0.80 -4.28
CA ILE A 279 15.22 0.04 -3.36
C ILE A 279 15.09 1.42 -4.03
N SER A 280 13.86 1.77 -4.41
CA SER A 280 13.48 3.15 -4.70
C SER A 280 13.44 3.88 -3.36
N ALA A 281 14.53 4.59 -3.06
CA ALA A 281 14.85 5.05 -1.73
C ALA A 281 14.51 6.52 -1.54
N GLY A 282 13.21 6.79 -1.39
CA GLY A 282 12.73 8.06 -0.84
C GLY A 282 12.97 8.14 0.66
N PHE A 283 13.18 9.36 1.17
CA PHE A 283 13.32 9.59 2.61
C PHE A 283 12.32 10.63 3.13
N ASP A 284 11.23 10.83 2.40
CA ASP A 284 10.12 11.73 2.76
C ASP A 284 9.07 11.07 3.66
N ALA A 285 9.13 9.75 3.88
CA ALA A 285 8.44 9.10 5.00
C ALA A 285 9.18 9.29 6.34
N ALA A 286 10.37 9.90 6.32
CA ALA A 286 11.18 10.07 7.52
C ALA A 286 10.61 11.14 8.46
N ALA A 287 10.76 10.91 9.77
CA ALA A 287 10.39 11.90 10.78
C ALA A 287 11.02 13.27 10.49
N GLY A 288 10.18 14.31 10.49
CA GLY A 288 10.58 15.70 10.20
C GLY A 288 10.44 16.12 8.73
N ASP A 289 10.11 15.22 7.82
CA ASP A 289 9.72 15.60 6.46
C ASP A 289 8.28 16.11 6.43
N THR A 290 8.08 17.32 5.92
CA THR A 290 6.77 18.00 5.94
C THR A 290 5.88 17.62 4.75
N LEU A 291 6.42 17.00 3.70
CA LEU A 291 5.63 16.57 2.55
C LEU A 291 4.98 15.21 2.82
N GLY A 292 5.76 14.24 3.29
CA GLY A 292 5.22 12.91 3.62
C GLY A 292 4.48 12.85 4.96
N SER A 293 4.98 13.59 5.96
CA SER A 293 4.42 13.66 7.32
C SER A 293 4.26 12.28 7.98
N CYS A 294 5.18 11.35 7.73
CA CYS A 294 5.34 10.10 8.48
C CYS A 294 6.49 10.21 9.48
N ASP A 295 6.63 9.22 10.37
CA ASP A 295 7.53 9.26 11.52
C ASP A 295 8.59 8.15 11.50
N VAL A 296 9.04 7.74 10.31
CA VAL A 296 10.06 6.69 10.15
C VAL A 296 11.44 7.23 10.55
N THR A 297 12.11 6.53 11.44
CA THR A 297 13.44 6.92 11.92
C THR A 297 14.55 6.41 11.00
N PRO A 298 15.74 7.04 11.00
CA PRO A 298 16.92 6.51 10.32
C PRO A 298 17.26 5.07 10.72
N ALA A 299 16.98 4.68 11.97
CA ALA A 299 17.21 3.31 12.43
C ALA A 299 16.34 2.32 11.67
N CYS A 300 15.04 2.61 11.48
CA CYS A 300 14.14 1.75 10.73
C CYS A 300 14.59 1.55 9.28
N TYR A 301 15.02 2.60 8.58
CA TYR A 301 15.61 2.46 7.23
C TYR A 301 16.82 1.53 7.20
N ALA A 302 17.70 1.58 8.21
CA ALA A 302 18.81 0.65 8.35
C ALA A 302 18.34 -0.81 8.49
N HIS A 303 17.32 -1.08 9.31
CA HIS A 303 16.75 -2.42 9.49
C HIS A 303 16.06 -2.94 8.23
N MET A 304 15.23 -2.11 7.59
CA MET A 304 14.59 -2.43 6.30
C MET A 304 15.63 -2.77 5.23
N THR A 305 16.71 -1.97 5.13
CA THR A 305 17.84 -2.25 4.22
C THR A 305 18.50 -3.59 4.52
N ALA A 306 18.76 -3.89 5.79
CA ALA A 306 19.42 -5.12 6.20
C ALA A 306 18.58 -6.37 5.90
N LEU A 307 17.26 -6.30 6.11
CA LEU A 307 16.33 -7.36 5.75
C LEU A 307 16.38 -7.64 4.24
N LEU A 308 16.30 -6.61 3.41
CA LEU A 308 16.40 -6.75 1.95
C LEU A 308 17.77 -7.25 1.49
N GLY A 309 18.84 -6.88 2.21
CA GLY A 309 20.20 -7.37 1.98
C GLY A 309 20.38 -8.88 2.17
N THR A 310 19.40 -9.59 2.74
CA THR A 310 19.39 -11.06 2.84
C THR A 310 18.94 -11.75 1.54
N LEU A 311 18.26 -11.02 0.65
CA LEU A 311 17.73 -11.52 -0.63
C LEU A 311 18.80 -11.46 -1.73
N ALA A 312 18.58 -12.17 -2.84
CA ALA A 312 19.41 -12.10 -4.05
C ALA A 312 20.93 -12.30 -3.81
N GLY A 313 21.33 -13.00 -2.74
CA GLY A 313 22.73 -13.13 -2.34
C GLY A 313 23.41 -11.81 -1.95
N GLY A 314 22.62 -10.80 -1.54
CA GLY A 314 23.07 -9.46 -1.20
C GLY A 314 23.18 -8.50 -2.38
N LYS A 315 22.73 -8.89 -3.59
CA LYS A 315 22.66 -8.01 -4.76
C LYS A 315 21.55 -6.99 -4.59
N LEU A 316 21.92 -5.84 -4.05
CA LEU A 316 21.01 -4.76 -3.67
C LEU A 316 21.48 -3.43 -4.27
N VAL A 317 20.57 -2.69 -4.90
CA VAL A 317 20.82 -1.36 -5.47
C VAL A 317 19.87 -0.37 -4.81
N VAL A 318 20.41 0.56 -4.03
CA VAL A 318 19.66 1.69 -3.48
C VAL A 318 19.75 2.84 -4.48
N ALA A 319 18.63 3.38 -4.92
CA ALA A 319 18.56 4.55 -5.79
C ALA A 319 17.79 5.67 -5.09
N LEU A 320 18.39 6.84 -4.94
CA LEU A 320 17.75 7.97 -4.26
C LEU A 320 16.51 8.47 -5.04
N GLU A 321 15.37 8.59 -4.35
CA GLU A 321 14.11 9.16 -4.88
C GLU A 321 13.80 10.50 -4.18
N GLY A 322 12.73 10.59 -3.38
CA GLY A 322 12.29 11.77 -2.61
C GLY A 322 13.01 12.01 -1.27
N GLY A 323 12.42 12.84 -0.41
CA GLY A 323 13.00 13.32 0.86
C GLY A 323 13.50 14.76 0.79
N TYR A 324 12.86 15.65 1.54
CA TYR A 324 12.93 17.10 1.34
C TYR A 324 13.37 17.86 2.60
N ASN A 325 13.28 17.23 3.77
CA ASN A 325 14.03 17.69 4.95
C ASN A 325 15.51 17.28 4.84
N LEU A 326 16.42 18.27 4.74
CA LEU A 326 17.85 18.04 4.53
C LEU A 326 18.55 17.29 5.68
N ASP A 327 18.07 17.39 6.92
CA ASP A 327 18.62 16.64 8.05
C ASP A 327 18.11 15.19 8.03
N SER A 328 16.80 15.01 7.86
CA SER A 328 16.17 13.67 7.81
C SER A 328 16.73 12.83 6.66
N ILE A 329 16.80 13.39 5.43
CA ILE A 329 17.35 12.68 4.26
C ILE A 329 18.82 12.28 4.48
N SER A 330 19.63 13.18 5.07
CA SER A 330 21.05 12.92 5.32
C SER A 330 21.26 11.81 6.33
N ARG A 331 20.51 11.84 7.45
CA ARG A 331 20.61 10.83 8.51
C ARG A 331 20.09 9.48 8.06
N SER A 332 18.97 9.44 7.34
CA SER A 332 18.42 8.19 6.81
C SER A 332 19.34 7.57 5.75
N ALA A 333 19.87 8.37 4.82
CA ALA A 333 20.85 7.93 3.84
C ALA A 333 22.16 7.42 4.49
N LEU A 334 22.61 8.06 5.58
CA LEU A 334 23.74 7.59 6.38
C LEU A 334 23.45 6.20 6.97
N ALA A 335 22.29 6.01 7.60
CA ALA A 335 21.90 4.73 8.22
C ALA A 335 21.79 3.60 7.19
N VAL A 336 21.15 3.86 6.04
CA VAL A 336 21.10 2.92 4.90
C VAL A 336 22.51 2.55 4.44
N THR A 337 23.41 3.53 4.31
CA THR A 337 24.79 3.26 3.88
C THR A 337 25.57 2.42 4.89
N CYS A 338 25.41 2.67 6.19
CA CYS A 338 25.98 1.82 7.25
C CYS A 338 25.48 0.38 7.13
N ALA A 339 24.18 0.17 6.91
CA ALA A 339 23.60 -1.15 6.72
C ALA A 339 24.16 -1.85 5.46
N LEU A 340 24.32 -1.15 4.34
CA LEU A 340 24.93 -1.69 3.12
C LEU A 340 26.39 -2.14 3.33
N LEU A 341 27.14 -1.40 4.13
CA LEU A 341 28.52 -1.69 4.51
C LEU A 341 28.65 -2.84 5.52
N GLY A 342 27.52 -3.31 6.09
CA GLY A 342 27.48 -4.37 7.09
C GLY A 342 27.86 -3.90 8.50
N ASP A 343 27.73 -2.61 8.78
CA ASP A 343 27.92 -2.09 10.14
C ASP A 343 26.80 -2.57 11.08
N PRO A 344 27.05 -2.62 12.40
CA PRO A 344 26.01 -2.93 13.39
C PRO A 344 24.82 -1.99 13.23
N LEU A 345 23.61 -2.58 13.20
CA LEU A 345 22.38 -1.81 13.08
C LEU A 345 22.10 -1.06 14.39
N PRO A 346 21.54 0.17 14.32
CA PRO A 346 21.05 0.87 15.50
C PRO A 346 19.97 0.06 16.21
N GLU A 347 19.89 0.17 17.54
CA GLU A 347 18.81 -0.46 18.30
C GLU A 347 17.47 0.22 17.98
N LEU A 348 16.44 -0.59 17.71
CA LEU A 348 15.06 -0.12 17.66
C LEU A 348 14.44 -0.26 19.05
N PRO A 349 13.64 0.71 19.51
CA PRO A 349 12.89 0.57 20.76
C PRO A 349 11.89 -0.59 20.66
N ARG A 350 11.21 -0.91 21.76
CA ARG A 350 10.08 -1.84 21.71
C ARG A 350 9.04 -1.30 20.71
N LEU A 351 8.81 -2.07 19.65
CA LEU A 351 7.86 -1.72 18.60
C LEU A 351 6.50 -2.35 18.89
N GLU A 352 5.45 -1.56 18.71
CA GLU A 352 4.06 -1.99 18.75
C GLU A 352 3.37 -1.29 17.58
N ALA A 353 2.92 -2.08 16.60
CA ALA A 353 2.27 -1.53 15.41
C ALA A 353 0.93 -0.92 15.81
N SER A 354 0.56 0.19 15.17
CA SER A 354 -0.74 0.82 15.37
C SER A 354 -1.87 -0.09 14.88
N GLU A 355 -3.07 0.09 15.46
CA GLU A 355 -4.28 -0.60 14.99
C GLU A 355 -4.51 -0.35 13.49
N ILE A 356 -4.29 0.89 13.04
CA ILE A 356 -4.38 1.30 11.64
C ILE A 356 -3.45 0.46 10.76
N ALA A 357 -2.18 0.33 11.15
CA ALA A 357 -1.22 -0.46 10.38
C ALA A 357 -1.59 -1.95 10.37
N THR A 358 -2.05 -2.50 11.50
CA THR A 358 -2.49 -3.91 11.56
C THR A 358 -3.67 -4.19 10.65
N GLU A 359 -4.66 -3.28 10.61
CA GLU A 359 -5.83 -3.38 9.74
C GLU A 359 -5.44 -3.28 8.26
N VAL A 360 -4.62 -2.29 7.89
CA VAL A 360 -4.15 -2.14 6.50
C VAL A 360 -3.38 -3.37 6.05
N VAL A 361 -2.46 -3.88 6.87
CA VAL A 361 -1.67 -5.08 6.54
C VAL A 361 -2.56 -6.31 6.40
N TRP A 362 -3.58 -6.46 7.24
CA TRP A 362 -4.58 -7.53 7.08
C TRP A 362 -5.36 -7.41 5.78
N GLN A 363 -5.85 -6.21 5.44
CA GLN A 363 -6.58 -5.97 4.19
C GLN A 363 -5.69 -6.26 2.97
N VAL A 364 -4.43 -5.83 2.98
CA VAL A 364 -3.45 -6.17 1.96
C VAL A 364 -3.26 -7.69 1.89
N ALA A 365 -3.13 -8.38 3.03
CA ALA A 365 -3.01 -9.84 3.08
C ALA A 365 -4.22 -10.55 2.47
N ARG A 366 -5.45 -10.06 2.70
CA ARG A 366 -6.67 -10.59 2.08
C ARG A 366 -6.65 -10.47 0.57
N VAL A 367 -6.13 -9.38 0.02
CA VAL A 367 -5.97 -9.23 -1.43
C VAL A 367 -4.86 -10.14 -1.96
N GLN A 368 -3.71 -10.14 -1.30
CA GLN A 368 -2.49 -10.79 -1.77
C GLN A 368 -2.47 -12.31 -1.58
N SER A 369 -3.21 -12.86 -0.61
CA SER A 369 -3.38 -14.31 -0.41
C SER A 369 -3.95 -15.06 -1.62
N LYS A 370 -4.56 -14.34 -2.57
CA LYS A 370 -5.02 -14.90 -3.86
C LYS A 370 -3.87 -15.23 -4.81
N TYR A 371 -2.70 -14.62 -4.61
CA TYR A 371 -1.56 -14.68 -5.53
C TYR A 371 -0.28 -15.26 -4.90
N TRP A 372 -0.16 -15.21 -3.57
CA TRP A 372 1.02 -15.60 -2.82
C TRP A 372 0.69 -16.65 -1.76
N HIS A 373 1.39 -17.79 -1.80
CA HIS A 373 1.13 -18.91 -0.89
C HIS A 373 1.59 -18.63 0.55
N CYS A 374 2.61 -17.80 0.72
CA CYS A 374 3.16 -17.41 2.02
C CYS A 374 2.22 -16.50 2.83
N ILE A 375 1.19 -15.94 2.21
CA ILE A 375 0.27 -14.99 2.85
C ILE A 375 -0.98 -15.72 3.34
N GLN A 376 -1.13 -15.80 4.66
CA GLN A 376 -2.31 -16.34 5.33
C GLN A 376 -3.06 -15.20 6.02
N ALA A 377 -4.07 -14.64 5.35
CA ALA A 377 -4.79 -13.47 5.84
C ALA A 377 -5.43 -13.68 7.22
N SER A 378 -5.97 -14.88 7.51
CA SER A 378 -6.57 -15.21 8.80
C SER A 378 -5.59 -15.16 9.98
N SER A 379 -4.28 -15.33 9.73
CA SER A 379 -3.26 -15.21 10.78
C SER A 379 -2.91 -13.78 11.13
N LEU A 380 -3.29 -12.82 10.28
CA LEU A 380 -3.03 -11.39 10.42
C LEU A 380 -4.29 -10.61 10.78
N GLU A 381 -5.42 -11.29 10.97
CA GLU A 381 -6.67 -10.66 11.39
C GLU A 381 -6.44 -9.93 12.71
N PRO A 382 -6.68 -8.61 12.78
CA PRO A 382 -6.51 -7.87 14.01
C PRO A 382 -7.40 -8.49 15.08
N GLY A 383 -6.81 -8.76 16.25
CA GLY A 383 -7.59 -9.29 17.36
C GLY A 383 -8.61 -8.24 17.80
N ASP A 384 -9.89 -8.60 17.80
CA ASP A 384 -10.92 -7.79 18.43
C ASP A 384 -10.54 -7.59 19.91
N SER A 385 -10.05 -6.41 20.27
CA SER A 385 -10.15 -5.99 21.66
C SER A 385 -11.66 -5.86 21.93
N VAL A 386 -12.21 -6.89 22.56
CA VAL A 386 -13.62 -6.97 22.94
C VAL A 386 -13.90 -5.82 23.90
N ASP A 387 -14.39 -4.72 23.35
CA ASP A 387 -14.96 -3.65 24.14
C ASP A 387 -16.41 -4.04 24.42
N GLU A 388 -16.74 -4.30 25.69
CA GLU A 388 -18.10 -4.64 26.16
C GLU A 388 -19.14 -3.54 25.80
N THR A 389 -18.70 -2.39 25.29
CA THR A 389 -19.58 -1.31 24.81
C THR A 389 -20.05 -1.48 23.35
N LYS A 390 -19.52 -2.45 22.59
CA LYS A 390 -19.91 -2.69 21.18
C LYS A 390 -21.20 -3.49 21.09
N ILE A 391 -22.19 -2.97 20.37
CA ILE A 391 -23.45 -3.68 20.02
C ILE A 391 -23.53 -3.78 18.50
N HIS A 392 -23.73 -4.99 17.97
CA HIS A 392 -23.95 -5.19 16.54
C HIS A 392 -25.26 -4.52 16.09
N LEU A 393 -25.23 -3.74 14.99
CA LEU A 393 -26.41 -3.06 14.44
C LEU A 393 -27.64 -3.98 14.26
N PRO A 394 -27.51 -5.23 13.76
CA PRO A 394 -28.64 -6.16 13.71
C PRO A 394 -29.32 -6.41 15.07
N GLU A 395 -28.56 -6.46 16.18
CA GLU A 395 -29.12 -6.67 17.52
C GLU A 395 -29.95 -5.47 17.99
N LEU A 396 -29.50 -4.26 17.67
CA LEU A 396 -30.29 -3.04 17.93
C LEU A 396 -31.60 -3.06 17.14
N PHE A 397 -31.57 -3.49 15.88
CA PHE A 397 -32.76 -3.57 15.02
C PHE A 397 -33.73 -4.67 15.46
N LYS A 398 -33.24 -5.83 15.91
CA LYS A 398 -34.06 -6.88 16.54
C LYS A 398 -34.86 -6.32 17.70
N ALA A 399 -34.17 -5.67 18.63
CA ALA A 399 -34.77 -5.10 19.82
C ALA A 399 -35.86 -4.07 19.48
N TRP A 400 -35.55 -3.13 18.57
CA TRP A 400 -36.50 -2.11 18.12
C TRP A 400 -37.74 -2.71 17.46
N ARG A 401 -37.56 -3.65 16.52
CA ARG A 401 -38.68 -4.29 15.81
C ARG A 401 -39.56 -5.09 16.75
N ARG A 402 -38.95 -5.89 17.63
CA ARG A 402 -39.68 -6.65 18.65
C ARG A 402 -40.54 -5.72 19.49
N GLU A 403 -39.96 -4.63 20.01
CA GLU A 403 -40.70 -3.66 20.81
C GLU A 403 -41.89 -3.05 20.04
N HIS A 404 -41.69 -2.70 18.78
CA HIS A 404 -42.74 -2.12 17.93
C HIS A 404 -43.85 -3.12 17.60
N ALA A 405 -43.51 -4.36 17.25
CA ALA A 405 -44.45 -5.44 16.98
C ALA A 405 -45.32 -5.76 18.22
N LEU A 406 -44.72 -5.79 19.41
CA LEU A 406 -45.44 -5.99 20.66
C LEU A 406 -46.38 -4.82 20.98
N LYS A 407 -45.87 -3.58 20.94
CA LYS A 407 -46.62 -2.40 21.37
C LYS A 407 -47.71 -1.97 20.40
N ASP A 408 -47.42 -1.95 19.10
CA ASP A 408 -48.28 -1.30 18.11
C ASP A 408 -49.22 -2.30 17.41
N PHE A 409 -48.78 -3.57 17.33
CA PHE A 409 -49.51 -4.64 16.65
C PHE A 409 -50.03 -5.72 17.61
N GLY A 410 -49.60 -5.72 18.88
CA GLY A 410 -50.08 -6.69 19.87
C GLY A 410 -49.62 -8.12 19.58
N LEU A 411 -48.48 -8.27 18.91
CA LEU A 411 -47.81 -9.56 18.78
C LEU A 411 -47.14 -9.94 20.10
N TYR A 412 -46.86 -11.23 20.28
CA TYR A 412 -46.16 -11.76 21.45
C TYR A 412 -45.01 -12.64 21.00
N GLU A 413 -43.92 -12.60 21.75
CA GLU A 413 -42.80 -13.52 21.55
C GLU A 413 -43.25 -14.94 21.87
N PHE A 414 -43.01 -15.86 20.94
CA PHE A 414 -43.30 -17.27 21.11
C PHE A 414 -41.99 -18.06 21.21
N PRO A 415 -41.82 -18.89 22.25
CA PRO A 415 -40.58 -19.63 22.44
C PRO A 415 -40.39 -20.71 21.38
N TRP A 416 -39.14 -20.98 21.02
CA TRP A 416 -38.81 -22.07 20.12
C TRP A 416 -39.03 -23.43 20.78
N ALA A 417 -39.70 -24.34 20.07
CA ALA A 417 -39.89 -25.73 20.53
C ALA A 417 -38.58 -26.53 20.50
N VAL A 418 -37.65 -26.13 19.62
CA VAL A 418 -36.31 -26.69 19.48
C VAL A 418 -35.34 -25.75 20.20
N PRO A 419 -34.72 -26.16 21.33
CA PRO A 419 -33.86 -25.29 22.13
C PRO A 419 -32.68 -24.69 21.34
N GLU A 420 -32.11 -25.45 20.41
CA GLU A 420 -30.98 -25.01 19.57
C GLU A 420 -31.35 -23.83 18.65
N LEU A 421 -32.64 -23.63 18.35
CA LEU A 421 -33.08 -22.47 17.59
C LEU A 421 -33.11 -21.19 18.43
N ASP A 422 -33.18 -21.30 19.76
CA ASP A 422 -33.15 -20.14 20.64
C ASP A 422 -31.78 -19.45 20.57
N ASP A 423 -30.70 -20.23 20.48
CA ASP A 423 -29.33 -19.70 20.33
C ASP A 423 -29.17 -18.80 19.08
N TYR A 424 -29.92 -19.09 18.00
CA TYR A 424 -29.83 -18.35 16.73
C TYR A 424 -30.98 -17.35 16.51
N TYR A 425 -32.16 -17.57 17.08
CA TYR A 425 -33.37 -16.82 16.73
C TYR A 425 -34.17 -16.39 17.96
N ASN A 426 -33.54 -16.27 19.13
CA ASN A 426 -34.19 -15.74 20.34
C ASN A 426 -34.87 -14.39 20.06
N GLY A 427 -36.12 -14.24 20.50
CA GLY A 427 -36.87 -13.01 20.30
C GLY A 427 -37.34 -12.71 18.86
N GLN A 428 -37.15 -13.64 17.92
CA GLN A 428 -37.45 -13.43 16.49
C GLN A 428 -38.70 -14.13 15.97
N LEU A 429 -39.36 -14.95 16.80
CA LEU A 429 -40.65 -15.56 16.48
C LEU A 429 -41.75 -14.81 17.22
N LEU A 430 -42.55 -14.04 16.47
CA LEU A 430 -43.63 -13.23 17.02
C LEU A 430 -44.98 -13.68 16.46
N VAL A 431 -45.98 -13.74 17.33
CA VAL A 431 -47.28 -14.34 16.99
C VAL A 431 -48.43 -13.44 17.46
N SER A 432 -49.48 -13.32 16.64
CA SER A 432 -50.67 -12.58 17.03
C SER A 432 -51.52 -13.37 18.02
N GLY A 433 -52.08 -12.70 19.04
CA GLY A 433 -52.88 -13.36 20.07
C GLY A 433 -54.21 -13.99 19.59
N ASN A 434 -54.60 -13.75 18.33
CA ASN A 434 -55.81 -14.29 17.71
C ASN A 434 -55.55 -15.57 16.86
N ILE A 435 -54.35 -16.16 16.93
CA ILE A 435 -53.92 -17.27 16.04
C ILE A 435 -54.88 -18.47 16.00
N SER A 436 -55.55 -18.77 17.11
CA SER A 436 -56.49 -19.91 17.21
C SER A 436 -57.91 -19.59 16.73
N ASN A 437 -58.23 -18.32 16.44
CA ASN A 437 -59.61 -17.84 16.37
C ASN A 437 -60.01 -17.29 14.99
N GLN A 438 -59.08 -17.15 14.04
CA GLN A 438 -59.33 -16.55 12.74
C GLN A 438 -59.24 -17.57 11.59
N HIS A 439 -59.96 -17.29 10.49
CA HIS A 439 -60.00 -18.16 9.32
C HIS A 439 -58.75 -18.05 8.42
N THR A 440 -57.96 -16.99 8.54
CA THR A 440 -56.79 -16.74 7.69
C THR A 440 -55.57 -16.46 8.56
N LEU A 441 -54.56 -17.32 8.42
CA LEU A 441 -53.25 -17.20 9.01
C LEU A 441 -52.24 -16.79 7.94
N VAL A 442 -51.40 -15.82 8.25
CA VAL A 442 -50.32 -15.34 7.39
C VAL A 442 -48.99 -15.59 8.10
N MET A 443 -48.14 -16.41 7.50
CA MET A 443 -46.77 -16.60 7.95
C MET A 443 -45.85 -15.70 7.12
N PHE A 444 -45.21 -14.74 7.78
CA PHE A 444 -44.29 -13.78 7.18
C PHE A 444 -42.86 -14.14 7.57
N VAL A 445 -42.11 -14.64 6.60
CA VAL A 445 -40.70 -15.06 6.77
C VAL A 445 -39.82 -14.07 6.02
N HIS A 446 -38.93 -13.38 6.73
CA HIS A 446 -38.18 -12.26 6.16
C HIS A 446 -36.83 -12.04 6.87
N ASP A 447 -36.03 -11.10 6.36
CA ASP A 447 -34.82 -10.55 7.00
C ASP A 447 -35.02 -9.08 7.39
N PHE A 448 -33.95 -8.33 7.71
CA PHE A 448 -34.04 -6.91 8.09
C PHE A 448 -34.29 -5.95 6.91
N GLY A 449 -34.39 -6.44 5.67
CA GLY A 449 -34.41 -5.58 4.50
C GLY A 449 -33.08 -4.83 4.30
N ASN A 450 -33.15 -3.70 3.58
CA ASN A 450 -31.97 -2.92 3.23
C ASN A 450 -31.77 -1.74 4.18
N ILE A 451 -30.53 -1.50 4.58
CA ILE A 451 -30.12 -0.26 5.22
C ILE A 451 -29.63 0.69 4.14
N SER A 452 -30.19 1.89 4.10
CA SER A 452 -29.67 2.98 3.28
C SER A 452 -28.84 3.87 4.18
N THR A 453 -27.53 3.84 4.00
CA THR A 453 -26.61 4.70 4.74
C THR A 453 -26.06 5.78 3.82
N GLU A 454 -26.09 7.03 4.29
CA GLU A 454 -25.25 8.08 3.72
C GLU A 454 -23.97 8.13 4.56
N LEU A 455 -22.82 8.07 3.90
CA LEU A 455 -21.53 8.21 4.58
C LEU A 455 -21.21 9.70 4.65
N LEU A 456 -20.74 10.17 5.82
CA LEU A 456 -20.31 11.56 6.02
C LEU A 456 -19.34 12.01 4.91
N THR A 457 -18.44 11.09 4.52
CA THR A 457 -17.65 11.14 3.29
C THR A 457 -17.30 9.71 2.87
N MET A 458 -16.93 9.46 1.62
CA MET A 458 -16.36 8.16 1.20
C MET A 458 -15.01 7.83 1.89
N LYS A 459 -14.48 8.75 2.72
CA LYS A 459 -13.17 8.68 3.38
C LYS A 459 -13.25 8.15 4.82
N GLN A 460 -14.44 8.18 5.43
CA GLN A 460 -14.70 7.67 6.77
C GLN A 460 -15.84 6.65 6.66
N LEU A 461 -15.70 5.49 7.30
CA LEU A 461 -16.78 4.50 7.41
C LEU A 461 -17.83 4.93 8.46
N ASP A 462 -17.77 6.18 8.92
CA ASP A 462 -18.74 6.77 9.83
C ASP A 462 -20.06 7.02 9.09
N ILE A 463 -21.09 6.30 9.54
CA ILE A 463 -22.46 6.42 9.08
C ILE A 463 -22.98 7.80 9.52
N GLN A 464 -23.42 8.63 8.57
CA GLN A 464 -24.12 9.86 8.90
C GLN A 464 -25.49 9.52 9.45
N MET A 465 -25.63 9.55 10.78
CA MET A 465 -26.82 9.07 11.47
C MET A 465 -28.09 9.84 11.09
N GLU A 466 -27.97 11.13 10.77
CA GLU A 466 -29.10 12.01 10.43
C GLU A 466 -29.74 11.67 9.07
N ASN A 467 -28.98 11.05 8.17
CA ASN A 467 -29.40 10.75 6.79
C ASN A 467 -29.41 9.24 6.48
N SER A 468 -29.28 8.41 7.50
CA SER A 468 -29.30 6.96 7.37
C SER A 468 -30.63 6.40 7.84
N TRP A 469 -31.22 5.51 7.04
CA TRP A 469 -32.58 4.99 7.28
C TRP A 469 -32.61 3.48 7.07
N ILE A 470 -33.40 2.80 7.89
CA ILE A 470 -33.78 1.42 7.66
C ILE A 470 -35.04 1.42 6.80
N ILE A 471 -35.00 0.66 5.71
CA ILE A 471 -36.19 0.44 4.88
C ILE A 471 -36.93 -0.76 5.46
N ASP A 472 -37.81 -0.51 6.42
CA ASP A 472 -38.64 -1.55 7.04
C ASP A 472 -40.07 -1.58 6.46
N THR A 473 -40.32 -2.51 5.54
CA THR A 473 -41.65 -2.74 4.96
C THR A 473 -42.58 -3.52 5.88
N THR A 474 -42.08 -4.03 7.00
CA THR A 474 -42.83 -4.94 7.89
C THR A 474 -43.98 -4.22 8.57
N ARG A 475 -43.79 -2.93 8.90
CA ARG A 475 -44.86 -2.12 9.46
C ARG A 475 -46.08 -2.03 8.53
N GLU A 476 -45.86 -1.78 7.24
CA GLU A 476 -46.94 -1.71 6.25
C GLU A 476 -47.63 -3.07 6.11
N PHE A 477 -46.84 -4.15 6.12
CA PHE A 477 -47.34 -5.51 6.06
C PHE A 477 -48.20 -5.88 7.28
N LEU A 478 -47.70 -5.67 8.50
CA LEU A 478 -48.45 -5.93 9.74
C LEU A 478 -49.69 -5.05 9.85
N GLN A 479 -49.63 -3.81 9.35
CA GLN A 479 -50.79 -2.93 9.29
C GLN A 479 -51.85 -3.45 8.30
N TRP A 480 -51.44 -3.97 7.15
CA TRP A 480 -52.34 -4.65 6.22
C TRP A 480 -52.98 -5.88 6.87
N CYS A 481 -52.20 -6.78 7.49
CA CYS A 481 -52.75 -7.96 8.18
C CYS A 481 -53.76 -7.56 9.26
N LYS A 482 -53.43 -6.54 10.07
CA LYS A 482 -54.34 -5.99 11.09
C LYS A 482 -55.62 -5.41 10.48
N SER A 483 -55.54 -4.73 9.32
CA SER A 483 -56.72 -4.18 8.63
C SER A 483 -57.68 -5.27 8.11
N GLN A 484 -57.16 -6.46 7.82
CA GLN A 484 -57.92 -7.61 7.35
C GLN A 484 -58.30 -8.58 8.48
N ASP A 485 -57.91 -8.27 9.73
CA ASP A 485 -58.10 -9.14 10.90
C ASP A 485 -57.47 -10.54 10.74
N PHE A 486 -56.34 -10.62 10.04
CA PHE A 486 -55.59 -11.87 9.87
C PHE A 486 -54.78 -12.22 11.12
N SER A 487 -54.60 -13.51 11.34
CA SER A 487 -53.58 -14.00 12.26
C SER A 487 -52.22 -13.97 11.61
N VAL A 488 -51.18 -13.67 12.39
CA VAL A 488 -49.82 -13.47 11.89
C VAL A 488 -48.83 -14.30 12.68
N ILE A 489 -47.96 -15.00 11.97
CA ILE A 489 -46.68 -15.50 12.46
C ILE A 489 -45.61 -14.67 11.75
N ASP A 490 -44.93 -13.80 12.49
CA ASP A 490 -43.83 -12.97 12.02
C ASP A 490 -42.53 -13.66 12.43
N LEU A 491 -41.71 -13.99 11.43
CA LEU A 491 -40.50 -14.77 11.59
C LEU A 491 -39.33 -14.08 10.90
N ASN A 492 -38.46 -13.50 11.72
CA ASN A 492 -37.21 -12.94 11.25
C ASN A 492 -36.13 -14.03 11.18
N MET A 493 -35.47 -14.15 10.03
CA MET A 493 -34.49 -15.18 9.71
C MET A 493 -33.04 -14.68 9.76
N HIS A 494 -32.80 -13.49 10.32
CA HIS A 494 -31.44 -13.00 10.49
C HIS A 494 -30.84 -13.55 11.79
N PRO A 495 -29.87 -14.47 11.73
CA PRO A 495 -29.37 -15.17 12.90
C PRO A 495 -28.80 -14.19 13.94
N LEU A 496 -28.95 -14.55 15.21
CA LEU A 496 -28.21 -14.00 16.33
C LEU A 496 -26.80 -14.56 16.23
N ILE A 497 -25.84 -13.66 16.06
CA ILE A 497 -24.43 -14.01 16.02
C ILE A 497 -23.92 -13.60 17.40
N ALA A 498 -23.60 -14.60 18.22
CA ALA A 498 -22.99 -14.35 19.50
C ALA A 498 -21.69 -13.57 19.30
N VAL A 499 -21.45 -12.58 20.15
CA VAL A 499 -20.18 -11.85 20.17
C VAL A 499 -19.07 -12.90 20.38
N ASN A 500 -18.10 -12.95 19.46
CA ASN A 500 -16.97 -13.89 19.41
C ASN A 500 -17.15 -15.24 18.68
N GLU A 501 -18.19 -15.42 17.86
CA GLU A 501 -18.29 -16.61 16.98
C GLU A 501 -18.10 -16.27 15.51
N GLU A 502 -17.38 -17.14 14.77
CA GLU A 502 -17.28 -17.07 13.32
C GLU A 502 -18.68 -17.07 12.69
N LEU A 503 -18.86 -16.26 11.64
CA LEU A 503 -20.11 -16.27 10.89
C LEU A 503 -20.42 -17.70 10.41
N PRO A 504 -21.58 -18.27 10.76
CA PRO A 504 -21.93 -19.62 10.33
C PRO A 504 -21.92 -19.70 8.81
N SER A 505 -21.48 -20.85 8.27
CA SER A 505 -21.39 -21.05 6.83
C SER A 505 -22.76 -20.85 6.17
N GLU A 506 -22.78 -20.47 4.89
CA GLU A 506 -24.04 -20.31 4.14
C GLU A 506 -24.91 -21.58 4.20
N LYS A 507 -24.28 -22.75 4.25
CA LYS A 507 -24.95 -24.04 4.38
C LYS A 507 -25.60 -24.21 5.75
N GLU A 508 -24.90 -23.88 6.83
CA GLU A 508 -25.43 -23.96 8.20
C GLU A 508 -26.58 -22.98 8.40
N ARG A 509 -26.43 -21.73 7.96
CA ARG A 509 -27.50 -20.72 8.03
C ARG A 509 -28.77 -21.17 7.30
N ARG A 510 -28.62 -21.82 6.14
CA ARG A 510 -29.75 -22.32 5.38
C ARG A 510 -30.46 -23.49 6.06
N GLU A 511 -29.72 -24.38 6.72
CA GLU A 511 -30.33 -25.53 7.41
C GLU A 511 -31.03 -25.09 8.70
N THR A 512 -30.41 -24.21 9.51
CA THR A 512 -31.05 -23.68 10.71
C THR A 512 -32.27 -22.83 10.38
N ALA A 513 -32.22 -22.02 9.31
CA ALA A 513 -33.36 -21.26 8.85
C ALA A 513 -34.52 -22.16 8.43
N LYS A 514 -34.23 -23.23 7.69
CA LYS A 514 -35.23 -24.22 7.29
C LYS A 514 -35.86 -24.90 8.50
N GLN A 515 -35.06 -25.27 9.50
CA GLN A 515 -35.54 -25.88 10.73
C GLN A 515 -36.42 -24.92 11.54
N ALA A 516 -36.08 -23.64 11.59
CA ALA A 516 -36.90 -22.60 12.24
C ALA A 516 -38.27 -22.44 11.57
N VAL A 517 -38.33 -22.36 10.24
CA VAL A 517 -39.60 -22.26 9.52
C VAL A 517 -40.49 -23.49 9.75
N ILE A 518 -39.90 -24.69 9.68
CA ILE A 518 -40.64 -25.95 9.93
C ILE A 518 -41.15 -25.98 11.38
N SER A 519 -40.29 -25.68 12.35
CA SER A 519 -40.69 -25.65 13.76
C SER A 519 -41.79 -24.64 14.03
N ALA A 520 -41.76 -23.45 13.41
CA ALA A 520 -42.82 -22.46 13.57
C ALA A 520 -44.14 -22.96 12.95
N TRP A 521 -44.09 -23.57 11.77
CA TRP A 521 -45.26 -24.12 11.10
C TRP A 521 -45.93 -25.24 11.91
N ASP A 522 -45.17 -26.27 12.28
CA ASP A 522 -45.70 -27.47 12.95
C ASP A 522 -46.28 -27.18 14.34
N ASN A 523 -45.87 -26.09 15.00
CA ASN A 523 -46.32 -25.75 16.36
C ASN A 523 -47.37 -24.63 16.41
N LEU A 524 -47.54 -23.85 15.34
CA LEU A 524 -48.41 -22.67 15.35
C LEU A 524 -49.46 -22.66 14.23
N ALA A 525 -49.22 -23.38 13.12
CA ALA A 525 -50.07 -23.35 11.94
C ALA A 525 -50.80 -24.69 11.67
N GLU A 526 -50.19 -25.82 12.05
CA GLU A 526 -50.82 -27.16 12.06
C GLU A 526 -51.55 -27.41 13.40
#